data_AF-A0A7K2WIR9-F1
#
_entry.id   AF-A0A7K2WIR9-F1
#
_cell.length_a   1.000
_cell.length_b   1.000
_cell.length_c   1.000
_cell.angle_alpha   90.00
_cell.angle_beta   90.00
_cell.angle_gamma   90.00
#
_symmetry.space_group_name_H-M   'P 1'
#
loop_
_entity.id
_entity.type
_entity.pdbx_description
1 polymer ?
#
loop_
_entity_poly.entity_id
_entity_poly.type
_entity_poly.pdbx_seq_one_letter_code
_entity_poly.pdbx_strand_id
1 'polypeptide(L)'
;AAAGGDHGPARDLLAATRRGAQWERRGIFVPQLARNALHHHGWLDAWLAEAPEDPDAVLVKAELCVAQAWEIRTGSRAQDVSRDQFQAFFALLDDAVPVISAAAELNPADPVPWQIALTHATGSQAPREVFAAYWAEATARAPHHYGCHRAALQYLCEKWHGSHEEMFDFAEQAAAEALPGSQLHALPLLAAVEYEVAADPTTTAATADTALGAPRNRTAPAVTPPPGPRPVPGSTPRRNGPWCCRTPTRPAIRRRRPYATTSRWH
;
A
#
# COMPACT_ATOMS: atom_id res chain seq x y z
N ALA A 1 8.09 -0.95 26.90
CA ALA A 1 7.03 -1.98 26.98
C ALA A 1 6.68 -2.53 25.58
N ALA A 2 7.68 -3.13 24.94
CA ALA A 2 7.62 -3.91 23.68
C ALA A 2 9.00 -4.57 23.49
N ALA A 3 10.06 -3.84 23.87
CA ALA A 3 11.43 -4.32 24.00
C ALA A 3 11.68 -5.37 25.13
N GLY A 4 10.64 -5.81 25.85
CA GLY A 4 10.75 -6.74 26.98
C GLY A 4 10.04 -8.08 26.78
N GLY A 5 9.56 -8.39 25.57
CA GLY A 5 8.77 -9.60 25.30
C GLY A 5 7.29 -9.49 25.68
N ASP A 6 6.87 -8.40 26.31
CA ASP A 6 5.47 -8.13 26.66
C ASP A 6 4.69 -7.57 25.45
N HIS A 7 3.74 -8.36 24.96
CA HIS A 7 2.85 -8.02 23.86
C HIS A 7 1.51 -7.41 24.33
N GLY A 8 1.24 -7.37 25.64
CA GLY A 8 -0.02 -6.90 26.24
C GLY A 8 -0.45 -5.51 25.76
N PRO A 9 0.44 -4.49 25.77
CA PRO A 9 0.10 -3.16 25.27
C PRO A 9 -0.28 -3.12 23.79
N ALA A 10 0.41 -3.90 22.95
CA ALA A 10 0.12 -3.98 21.51
C ALA A 10 -1.22 -4.67 21.26
N ARG A 11 -1.49 -5.77 21.97
CA ARG A 11 -2.77 -6.48 21.95
C ARG A 11 -3.92 -5.57 22.34
N ASP A 12 -3.81 -4.88 23.47
CA ASP A 12 -4.89 -4.06 23.99
C ASP A 12 -5.18 -2.86 23.07
N LEU A 13 -4.13 -2.23 22.52
CA LEU A 13 -4.24 -1.17 21.52
C LEU A 13 -4.99 -1.65 20.26
N LEU A 14 -4.53 -2.75 19.65
CA LEU A 14 -5.13 -3.24 18.41
C LEU A 14 -6.55 -3.75 18.63
N ALA A 15 -6.81 -4.45 19.73
CA ALA A 15 -8.15 -4.90 20.09
C ALA A 15 -9.12 -3.71 20.28
N ALA A 16 -8.67 -2.60 20.88
CA ALA A 16 -9.48 -1.38 20.99
C ALA A 16 -9.80 -0.77 19.62
N THR A 17 -8.82 -0.68 18.72
CA THR A 17 -9.06 -0.16 17.36
C THR A 17 -10.01 -1.05 16.55
N ARG A 18 -9.91 -2.37 16.70
CA ARG A 18 -10.77 -3.35 16.02
C ARG A 18 -12.21 -3.26 16.52
N ARG A 19 -12.43 -3.30 17.84
CA ARG A 19 -13.78 -3.19 18.43
C ARG A 19 -14.47 -1.87 18.10
N GLY A 20 -13.70 -0.79 17.99
CA GLY A 20 -14.21 0.53 17.64
C GLY A 20 -14.27 0.83 16.14
N ALA A 21 -13.95 -0.13 15.26
CA ALA A 21 -13.83 0.07 13.81
C ALA A 21 -12.96 1.29 13.42
N GLN A 22 -11.91 1.55 14.20
CA GLN A 22 -10.99 2.69 14.02
C GLN A 22 -9.94 2.37 12.96
N TRP A 23 -10.38 2.07 11.74
CA TRP A 23 -9.53 1.53 10.68
C TRP A 23 -8.35 2.43 10.33
N GLU A 24 -8.54 3.74 10.28
CA GLU A 24 -7.44 4.70 10.06
C GLU A 24 -6.31 4.56 11.08
N ARG A 25 -6.66 4.47 12.37
CA ARG A 25 -5.67 4.30 13.44
C ARG A 25 -5.01 2.93 13.37
N ARG A 26 -5.80 1.90 13.08
CA ARG A 26 -5.30 0.53 12.91
C ARG A 26 -4.28 0.44 11.77
N GLY A 27 -4.57 1.04 10.61
CA GLY A 27 -3.67 1.13 9.46
C GLY A 27 -2.39 1.94 9.71
N ILE A 28 -2.37 2.78 10.75
CA ILE A 28 -1.16 3.48 11.23
C ILE A 28 -0.35 2.61 12.20
N PHE A 29 -1.01 1.96 13.17
CA PHE A 29 -0.32 1.21 14.22
C PHE A 29 0.26 -0.11 13.74
N VAL A 30 -0.43 -0.82 12.83
CA VAL A 30 0.02 -2.12 12.33
C VAL A 30 1.40 -2.04 11.66
N PRO A 31 1.67 -1.13 10.70
CA PRO A 31 3.01 -0.94 10.14
C PRO A 31 4.08 -0.56 11.16
N GLN A 32 3.72 0.20 12.19
CA GLN A 32 4.65 0.59 13.25
C GLN A 32 5.03 -0.59 14.14
N LEU A 33 4.06 -1.43 14.51
CA LEU A 33 4.27 -2.65 15.29
C LEU A 33 5.08 -3.67 14.49
N ALA A 34 4.76 -3.88 13.21
CA ALA A 34 5.52 -4.76 12.33
C ALA A 34 6.98 -4.29 12.19
N ARG A 35 7.21 -2.99 11.98
CA ARG A 35 8.57 -2.43 11.93
C ARG A 35 9.30 -2.54 13.26
N ASN A 36 8.60 -2.46 14.39
CA ASN A 36 9.21 -2.77 15.69
C ASN A 36 9.62 -4.25 15.79
N ALA A 37 8.78 -5.17 15.31
CA ALA A 37 9.08 -6.61 15.28
C ALA A 37 10.22 -6.99 14.33
N LEU A 38 10.51 -6.18 13.29
CA LEU A 38 11.69 -6.36 12.45
C LEU A 38 13.01 -6.27 13.23
N HIS A 39 13.07 -5.41 14.25
CA HIS A 39 14.31 -5.14 15.01
C HIS A 39 14.29 -5.69 16.43
N HIS A 40 13.10 -6.06 16.94
CA HIS A 40 12.90 -6.59 18.28
C HIS A 40 12.10 -7.89 18.20
N HIS A 41 12.83 -8.98 18.04
CA HIS A 41 12.27 -10.31 17.86
C HIS A 41 11.63 -10.86 19.15
N GLY A 42 10.73 -11.83 19.00
CA GLY A 42 10.24 -12.66 20.11
C GLY A 42 8.92 -12.21 20.73
N TRP A 43 8.59 -10.92 20.80
CA TRP A 43 7.30 -10.51 21.41
C TRP A 43 6.09 -10.90 20.54
N LEU A 44 6.19 -10.73 19.22
CA LEU A 44 5.14 -11.13 18.28
C LEU A 44 5.05 -12.65 18.18
N ASP A 45 6.18 -13.34 18.19
CA ASP A 45 6.21 -14.81 18.17
C ASP A 45 5.61 -15.39 19.46
N ALA A 46 5.88 -14.77 20.62
CA ALA A 46 5.25 -15.15 21.88
C ALA A 46 3.73 -14.92 21.86
N TRP A 47 3.28 -13.80 21.30
CA TRP A 47 1.84 -13.54 21.15
C TRP A 47 1.18 -14.59 20.24
N LEU A 48 1.77 -14.89 19.08
CA LEU A 48 1.28 -15.92 18.16
C LEU A 48 1.34 -17.33 18.77
N ALA A 49 2.31 -17.62 19.64
CA ALA A 49 2.38 -18.90 20.34
C ALA A 49 1.27 -19.04 21.40
N GLU A 50 0.90 -17.95 22.08
CA GLU A 50 -0.19 -17.94 23.06
C GLU A 50 -1.57 -17.97 22.39
N ALA A 51 -1.75 -17.23 21.30
CA ALA A 51 -3.00 -17.11 20.57
C ALA A 51 -2.78 -17.14 19.04
N PRO A 52 -2.61 -18.33 18.43
CA PRO A 52 -2.27 -18.48 17.01
C PRO A 52 -3.29 -17.89 16.04
N GLU A 53 -4.56 -17.83 16.44
CA GLU A 53 -5.68 -17.30 15.63
C GLU A 53 -6.13 -15.90 16.10
N ASP A 54 -5.33 -15.20 16.90
CA ASP A 54 -5.64 -13.83 17.28
C ASP A 54 -5.63 -12.91 16.03
N PRO A 55 -6.75 -12.25 15.68
CA PRO A 55 -6.86 -11.45 14.46
C PRO A 55 -5.90 -10.26 14.44
N ASP A 56 -5.50 -9.75 15.61
CA ASP A 56 -4.60 -8.60 15.74
C ASP A 56 -3.14 -9.06 15.58
N ALA A 57 -2.76 -10.19 16.17
CA ALA A 57 -1.42 -10.78 16.02
C ALA A 57 -1.14 -11.21 14.58
N VAL A 58 -2.09 -11.93 13.95
CA VAL A 58 -1.96 -12.41 12.57
C VAL A 58 -1.88 -11.23 11.58
N LEU A 59 -2.60 -10.14 11.84
CA LEU A 59 -2.49 -8.93 11.02
C LEU A 59 -1.11 -8.28 11.10
N VAL A 60 -0.52 -8.17 12.30
CA VAL A 60 0.85 -7.67 12.46
C VAL A 60 1.86 -8.60 11.80
N LYS A 61 1.64 -9.93 11.87
CA LYS A 61 2.48 -10.90 11.19
C LYS A 61 2.42 -10.75 9.67
N ALA A 62 1.25 -10.54 9.09
CA ALA A 62 1.08 -10.29 7.66
C ALA A 62 1.88 -9.07 7.19
N GLU A 63 1.77 -7.95 7.92
CA GLU A 63 2.53 -6.73 7.62
C GLU A 63 4.03 -6.96 7.81
N LEU A 64 4.44 -7.69 8.84
CA LEU A 64 5.85 -8.04 9.09
C LEU A 64 6.43 -8.86 7.93
N CYS A 65 5.72 -9.89 7.44
CA CYS A 65 6.18 -10.72 6.32
C CYS A 65 6.44 -9.88 5.07
N VAL A 66 5.52 -8.96 4.74
CA VAL A 66 5.72 -8.02 3.62
C VAL A 66 6.90 -7.10 3.91
N ALA A 67 6.98 -6.49 5.09
CA ALA A 67 8.06 -5.58 5.47
C ALA A 67 9.45 -6.25 5.43
N GLN A 68 9.57 -7.52 5.83
CA GLN A 68 10.80 -8.30 5.74
C GLN A 68 11.29 -8.43 4.28
N ALA A 69 10.37 -8.67 3.35
CA ALA A 69 10.72 -8.69 1.93
C ALA A 69 11.26 -7.32 1.48
N TRP A 70 10.55 -6.24 1.81
CA TRP A 70 10.99 -4.89 1.42
C TRP A 70 12.34 -4.48 2.03
N GLU A 71 12.68 -4.97 3.24
CA GLU A 71 13.98 -4.71 3.88
C GLU A 71 15.15 -5.29 3.07
N ILE A 72 14.99 -6.50 2.52
CA ILE A 72 16.00 -7.11 1.61
C ILE A 72 16.21 -6.23 0.38
N ARG A 73 15.12 -5.62 -0.12
CA ARG A 73 15.14 -4.79 -1.33
C ARG A 73 15.70 -3.38 -1.09
N THR A 74 15.49 -2.79 0.10
CA THR A 74 15.95 -1.43 0.43
C THR A 74 17.29 -1.34 1.13
N GLY A 75 17.79 -2.45 1.71
CA GLY A 75 19.04 -2.50 2.47
C GLY A 75 20.33 -2.28 1.66
N SER A 76 20.24 -2.21 0.33
CA SER A 76 21.39 -2.00 -0.56
C SER A 76 21.36 -0.59 -1.14
N ARG A 77 22.45 0.17 -0.97
CA ARG A 77 22.74 1.35 -1.79
C ARG A 77 22.86 0.91 -3.26
N ALA A 78 21.73 0.93 -3.97
CA ALA A 78 21.51 1.21 -5.39
C ALA A 78 22.53 0.78 -6.49
N GLN A 79 23.40 -0.22 -6.30
CA GLN A 79 24.25 -0.71 -7.40
C GLN A 79 24.47 -2.23 -7.44
N ASP A 80 24.04 -3.00 -6.42
CA ASP A 80 24.31 -4.45 -6.37
C ASP A 80 23.15 -5.24 -5.72
N VAL A 81 21.91 -5.11 -6.22
CA VAL A 81 20.88 -6.10 -5.85
C VAL A 81 21.22 -7.41 -6.54
N SER A 82 21.85 -8.34 -5.82
CA SER A 82 22.22 -9.63 -6.39
C SER A 82 20.98 -10.42 -6.83
N ARG A 83 21.14 -11.29 -7.83
CA ARG A 83 20.08 -12.21 -8.26
C ARG A 83 19.47 -12.99 -7.09
N ASP A 84 20.30 -13.33 -6.10
CA ASP A 84 19.90 -14.06 -4.90
C ASP A 84 19.03 -13.20 -3.97
N GLN A 85 19.33 -11.90 -3.82
CA GLN A 85 18.47 -10.96 -3.08
C GLN A 85 17.10 -10.80 -3.74
N PHE A 86 17.05 -10.72 -5.08
CA PHE A 86 15.78 -10.71 -5.81
C PHE A 86 14.99 -12.00 -5.62
N GLN A 87 15.66 -13.15 -5.69
CA GLN A 87 14.99 -14.44 -5.46
C GLN A 87 14.44 -14.54 -4.04
N ALA A 88 15.20 -14.10 -3.03
CA ALA A 88 14.76 -14.06 -1.64
C ALA A 88 13.59 -13.10 -1.43
N PHE A 89 13.63 -11.92 -2.06
CA PHE A 89 12.52 -10.95 -2.02
C PHE A 89 11.21 -11.57 -2.51
N PHE A 90 11.23 -12.20 -3.68
CA PHE A 90 10.03 -12.83 -4.24
C PHE A 90 9.55 -14.03 -3.42
N ALA A 91 10.46 -14.85 -2.89
CA ALA A 91 10.09 -15.98 -2.04
C ALA A 91 9.37 -15.51 -0.76
N LEU A 92 9.87 -14.46 -0.10
CA LEU A 92 9.22 -13.92 1.09
C LEU A 92 7.84 -13.32 0.80
N LEU A 93 7.65 -12.71 -0.38
CA LEU A 93 6.33 -12.23 -0.79
C LEU A 93 5.37 -13.39 -1.04
N ASP A 94 5.80 -14.46 -1.72
CA ASP A 94 4.99 -15.66 -1.92
C ASP A 94 4.56 -16.27 -0.58
N ASP A 95 5.48 -16.34 0.39
CA ASP A 95 5.22 -16.83 1.75
C ASP A 95 4.26 -15.95 2.56
N ALA A 96 4.14 -14.66 2.21
CA ALA A 96 3.24 -13.73 2.89
C ALA A 96 1.76 -13.95 2.51
N VAL A 97 1.48 -14.47 1.32
CA VAL A 97 0.11 -14.66 0.79
C VAL A 97 -0.83 -15.42 1.73
N PRO A 98 -0.48 -16.61 2.27
CA PRO A 98 -1.35 -17.32 3.20
C PRO A 98 -1.62 -16.53 4.48
N VAL A 99 -0.64 -15.77 4.97
CA VAL A 99 -0.78 -14.97 6.20
C VAL A 99 -1.69 -13.76 5.98
N ILE A 100 -1.58 -13.10 4.82
CA ILE A 100 -2.47 -12.00 4.45
C ILE A 100 -3.90 -12.51 4.28
N SER A 101 -4.07 -13.70 3.66
CA SER A 101 -5.39 -14.33 3.49
C SER A 101 -6.02 -14.66 4.86
N ALA A 102 -5.25 -15.28 5.77
CA ALA A 102 -5.71 -15.55 7.13
C ALA A 102 -6.09 -14.27 7.89
N ALA A 103 -5.31 -13.19 7.77
CA ALA A 103 -5.64 -11.90 8.38
C ALA A 103 -6.96 -11.33 7.86
N ALA A 104 -7.23 -11.46 6.56
CA ALA A 104 -8.49 -11.03 5.95
C ALA A 104 -9.69 -11.90 6.40
N GLU A 105 -9.48 -13.19 6.60
CA GLU A 105 -10.50 -14.14 7.06
C GLU A 105 -10.86 -13.96 8.54
N LEU A 106 -9.87 -13.71 9.41
CA LEU A 106 -10.07 -13.58 10.86
C LEU A 106 -10.81 -12.29 11.26
N ASN A 107 -10.79 -11.25 10.42
CA ASN A 107 -11.58 -10.04 10.63
C ASN A 107 -12.11 -9.48 9.29
N PRO A 108 -13.18 -10.06 8.71
CA PRO A 108 -13.61 -9.73 7.34
C PRO A 108 -14.08 -8.30 7.12
N ALA A 109 -14.36 -7.52 8.16
CA ALA A 109 -14.73 -6.10 8.04
C ALA A 109 -13.51 -5.16 7.95
N ASP A 110 -12.31 -5.67 8.25
CA ASP A 110 -11.08 -4.89 8.32
C ASP A 110 -10.55 -4.54 6.93
N PRO A 111 -10.34 -3.26 6.59
CA PRO A 111 -9.69 -2.89 5.34
C PRO A 111 -8.17 -3.06 5.38
N VAL A 112 -7.55 -3.19 6.56
CA VAL A 112 -6.08 -3.19 6.70
C VAL A 112 -5.40 -4.39 6.02
N PRO A 113 -5.90 -5.64 6.08
CA PRO A 113 -5.36 -6.73 5.27
C PRO A 113 -5.26 -6.40 3.77
N TRP A 114 -6.19 -5.60 3.25
CA TRP A 114 -6.20 -5.17 1.85
C TRP A 114 -5.21 -4.06 1.54
N GLN A 115 -4.91 -3.18 2.51
CA GLN A 115 -3.75 -2.29 2.43
C GLN A 115 -2.46 -3.12 2.26
N ILE A 116 -2.29 -4.17 3.07
CA ILE A 116 -1.11 -5.06 3.01
C ILE A 116 -1.06 -5.78 1.66
N ALA A 117 -2.20 -6.31 1.19
CA ALA A 117 -2.32 -6.98 -0.09
C ALA A 117 -1.97 -6.06 -1.28
N LEU A 118 -2.37 -4.78 -1.23
CA LEU A 118 -2.02 -3.77 -2.25
C LEU A 118 -0.51 -3.46 -2.24
N THR A 119 0.10 -3.32 -1.07
CA THR A 119 1.56 -3.16 -0.96
C THR A 119 2.30 -4.40 -1.46
N HIS A 120 1.81 -5.60 -1.11
CA HIS A 120 2.32 -6.86 -1.63
C HIS A 120 2.22 -6.91 -3.17
N ALA A 121 1.07 -6.53 -3.75
CA ALA A 121 0.85 -6.52 -5.20
C ALA A 121 1.88 -5.68 -5.96
N THR A 122 2.29 -4.54 -5.39
CA THR A 122 3.36 -3.70 -5.97
C THR A 122 4.67 -4.47 -6.05
N GLY A 123 5.08 -5.12 -4.96
CA GLY A 123 6.35 -5.85 -4.87
C GLY A 123 6.35 -7.16 -5.65
N SER A 124 5.25 -7.92 -5.59
CA SER A 124 5.11 -9.23 -6.23
C SER A 124 4.88 -9.12 -7.74
N GLN A 125 4.77 -7.89 -8.26
CA GLN A 125 4.41 -7.59 -9.64
C GLN A 125 3.07 -8.22 -10.04
N ALA A 126 2.08 -8.12 -9.15
CA ALA A 126 0.77 -8.70 -9.41
C ALA A 126 0.11 -8.06 -10.65
N PRO A 127 -0.59 -8.84 -11.48
CA PRO A 127 -1.27 -8.32 -12.66
C PRO A 127 -2.45 -7.41 -12.27
N ARG A 128 -2.92 -6.60 -13.23
CA ARG A 128 -3.91 -5.55 -13.00
C ARG A 128 -5.23 -6.09 -12.45
N GLU A 129 -5.60 -7.32 -12.82
CA GLU A 129 -6.81 -8.00 -12.37
C GLU A 129 -6.74 -8.32 -10.87
N VAL A 130 -5.57 -8.76 -10.38
CA VAL A 130 -5.35 -9.05 -8.96
C VAL A 130 -5.36 -7.75 -8.15
N PHE A 131 -4.69 -6.71 -8.64
CA PHE A 131 -4.77 -5.37 -8.05
C PHE A 131 -6.22 -4.87 -7.96
N ALA A 132 -6.98 -4.99 -9.05
CA ALA A 132 -8.38 -4.55 -9.09
C ALA A 132 -9.27 -5.32 -8.10
N ALA A 133 -9.01 -6.62 -7.91
CA ALA A 133 -9.70 -7.42 -6.90
C ALA A 133 -9.39 -6.93 -5.48
N TYR A 134 -8.12 -6.70 -5.14
CA TYR A 134 -7.75 -6.17 -3.81
C TYR A 134 -8.31 -4.77 -3.58
N TRP A 135 -8.33 -3.92 -4.61
CA TRP A 135 -8.91 -2.60 -4.55
C TRP A 135 -10.42 -2.63 -4.29
N ALA A 136 -11.15 -3.55 -4.94
CA ALA A 136 -12.56 -3.75 -4.71
C ALA A 136 -12.84 -4.18 -3.26
N GLU A 137 -12.04 -5.10 -2.71
CA GLU A 137 -12.18 -5.54 -1.33
C GLU A 137 -11.88 -4.41 -0.32
N ALA A 138 -10.84 -3.61 -0.55
CA ALA A 138 -10.49 -2.45 0.28
C ALA A 138 -11.64 -1.42 0.30
N THR A 139 -12.11 -1.04 -0.88
CA THR A 139 -13.13 0.01 -1.02
C THR A 139 -14.53 -0.44 -0.60
N ALA A 140 -14.85 -1.73 -0.72
CA ALA A 140 -16.10 -2.27 -0.20
C ALA A 140 -16.20 -2.17 1.34
N ARG A 141 -15.07 -2.24 2.05
CA ARG A 141 -15.00 -2.17 3.52
C ARG A 141 -14.87 -0.75 4.04
N ALA A 142 -13.98 0.03 3.43
CA ALA A 142 -13.70 1.40 3.84
C ALA A 142 -13.34 2.27 2.63
N PRO A 143 -14.33 2.87 1.95
CA PRO A 143 -14.12 3.66 0.73
C PRO A 143 -13.12 4.80 0.87
N HIS A 144 -12.95 5.34 2.07
CA HIS A 144 -12.08 6.48 2.36
C HIS A 144 -10.81 6.14 3.14
N HIS A 145 -10.45 4.85 3.25
CA HIS A 145 -9.30 4.42 4.06
C HIS A 145 -7.95 4.91 3.49
N TYR A 146 -7.31 5.86 4.15
CA TYR A 146 -6.11 6.52 3.61
C TYR A 146 -4.98 5.54 3.29
N GLY A 147 -4.74 4.56 4.16
CA GLY A 147 -3.69 3.56 3.97
C GLY A 147 -3.87 2.72 2.70
N CYS A 148 -5.12 2.33 2.38
CA CYS A 148 -5.42 1.57 1.16
C CYS A 148 -5.24 2.44 -0.10
N HIS A 149 -5.73 3.68 -0.07
CA HIS A 149 -5.56 4.61 -1.17
C HIS A 149 -4.09 4.92 -1.45
N ARG A 150 -3.29 5.10 -0.40
CA ARG A 150 -1.85 5.32 -0.52
C ARG A 150 -1.14 4.11 -1.14
N ALA A 151 -1.48 2.89 -0.72
CA ALA A 151 -0.91 1.67 -1.29
C ALA A 151 -1.30 1.51 -2.77
N ALA A 152 -2.55 1.84 -3.12
CA ALA A 152 -3.02 1.82 -4.50
C ALA A 152 -2.32 2.88 -5.37
N LEU A 153 -2.14 4.10 -4.87
CA LEU A 153 -1.38 5.16 -5.55
C LEU A 153 0.03 4.69 -5.89
N GLN A 154 0.72 4.02 -4.95
CA GLN A 154 2.05 3.47 -5.20
C GLN A 154 2.07 2.43 -6.32
N TYR A 155 1.10 1.51 -6.35
CA TYR A 155 1.01 0.53 -7.45
C TYR A 155 0.87 1.21 -8.83
N LEU A 156 0.13 2.33 -8.87
CA LEU A 156 -0.14 3.10 -10.09
C LEU A 156 0.99 4.06 -10.51
N CYS A 157 2.04 4.24 -9.71
CA CYS A 157 3.18 5.05 -10.13
C CYS A 157 3.88 4.45 -11.36
N GLU A 158 4.46 5.30 -12.21
CA GLU A 158 5.18 4.89 -13.44
C GLU A 158 6.34 3.92 -13.15
N LYS A 159 7.08 4.13 -12.07
CA LYS A 159 8.19 3.25 -11.64
C LYS A 159 7.75 1.82 -11.27
N TRP A 160 6.44 1.59 -11.16
CA TRP A 160 5.86 0.29 -10.82
C TRP A 160 5.03 -0.24 -12.00
N HIS A 161 3.70 -0.13 -11.94
CA HIS A 161 2.80 -0.81 -12.88
C HIS A 161 1.85 0.14 -13.63
N GLY A 162 1.94 1.43 -13.38
CA GLY A 162 1.08 2.42 -14.01
C GLY A 162 1.86 3.46 -14.80
N SER A 163 1.35 4.69 -14.74
CA SER A 163 1.89 5.86 -15.44
C SER A 163 1.65 7.10 -14.58
N HIS A 164 2.36 8.18 -14.86
CA HIS A 164 2.10 9.45 -14.18
C HIS A 164 0.65 9.91 -14.36
N GLU A 165 0.06 9.72 -15.55
CA GLU A 165 -1.34 10.04 -15.83
C GLU A 165 -2.28 9.23 -14.92
N GLU A 166 -2.15 7.90 -14.87
CA GLU A 166 -2.97 7.06 -14.00
C GLU A 166 -2.82 7.41 -12.51
N MET A 167 -1.59 7.69 -12.06
CA MET A 167 -1.30 8.06 -10.68
C MET A 167 -1.99 9.38 -10.30
N PHE A 168 -1.87 10.42 -11.14
CA PHE A 168 -2.49 11.72 -10.88
C PHE A 168 -4.01 11.64 -10.97
N ASP A 169 -4.56 10.98 -11.99
CA ASP A 169 -6.02 10.81 -12.14
C ASP A 169 -6.62 10.09 -10.92
N PHE A 170 -5.95 9.03 -10.43
CA PHE A 170 -6.35 8.35 -9.21
C PHE A 170 -6.34 9.29 -8.00
N ALA A 171 -5.25 10.03 -7.82
CA ALA A 171 -5.07 10.92 -6.66
C ALA A 171 -6.07 12.08 -6.67
N GLU A 172 -6.31 12.72 -7.82
CA GLU A 172 -7.27 13.79 -8.00
C GLU A 172 -8.70 13.30 -7.75
N GLN A 173 -9.08 12.15 -8.30
CA GLN A 173 -10.41 11.56 -8.10
C GLN A 173 -10.65 11.22 -6.63
N ALA A 174 -9.70 10.54 -5.98
CA ALA A 174 -9.81 10.16 -4.56
C ALA A 174 -9.94 11.40 -3.65
N ALA A 175 -9.21 12.48 -3.95
CA ALA A 175 -9.31 13.73 -3.20
C ALA A 175 -10.63 14.47 -3.45
N ALA A 176 -11.18 14.40 -4.67
CA ALA A 176 -12.46 15.03 -5.02
C ALA A 176 -13.67 14.32 -4.38
N GLU A 177 -13.59 13.00 -4.20
CA GLU A 177 -14.64 12.19 -3.56
C GLU A 177 -14.52 12.14 -2.03
N ALA A 178 -13.42 12.65 -1.47
CA ALA A 178 -13.12 12.55 -0.05
C ALA A 178 -14.10 13.33 0.84
N LEU A 179 -14.45 12.75 1.98
CA LEU A 179 -15.23 13.42 3.02
C LEU A 179 -14.43 14.56 3.66
N PRO A 180 -15.10 15.62 4.17
CA PRO A 180 -14.43 16.70 4.90
C PRO A 180 -13.55 16.17 6.04
N GLY A 181 -12.30 16.63 6.10
CA GLY A 181 -11.33 16.21 7.10
C GLY A 181 -10.62 14.88 6.80
N SER A 182 -10.90 14.24 5.67
CA SER A 182 -10.18 13.04 5.23
C SER A 182 -8.74 13.34 4.83
N GLN A 183 -7.84 12.41 5.13
CA GLN A 183 -6.44 12.46 4.68
C GLN A 183 -6.29 12.26 3.17
N LEU A 184 -7.32 11.78 2.47
CA LEU A 184 -7.29 11.59 1.02
C LEU A 184 -7.08 12.90 0.23
N HIS A 185 -7.44 14.05 0.81
CA HIS A 185 -7.12 15.35 0.20
C HIS A 185 -5.62 15.59 0.00
N ALA A 186 -4.75 14.84 0.70
CA ALA A 186 -3.30 14.92 0.54
C ALA A 186 -2.75 14.07 -0.62
N LEU A 187 -3.55 13.20 -1.25
CA LEU A 187 -3.04 12.30 -2.29
C LEU A 187 -2.48 13.01 -3.52
N PRO A 188 -3.06 14.11 -4.05
CA PRO A 188 -2.46 14.83 -5.17
C PRO A 188 -1.07 15.39 -4.84
N LEU A 189 -0.87 15.83 -3.59
CA LEU A 189 0.46 16.26 -3.13
C LEU A 189 1.43 15.08 -3.07
N LEU A 190 0.99 13.92 -2.59
CA LEU A 190 1.81 12.71 -2.58
C LEU A 190 2.20 12.28 -4.02
N ALA A 191 1.26 12.32 -4.96
CA ALA A 191 1.53 12.04 -6.37
C ALA A 191 2.57 13.02 -6.95
N ALA A 192 2.49 14.31 -6.60
CA ALA A 192 3.49 15.30 -7.00
C ALA A 192 4.87 15.01 -6.41
N VAL A 193 4.96 14.62 -5.13
CA VAL A 193 6.23 14.22 -4.51
C VAL A 193 6.84 13.02 -5.23
N GLU A 194 6.04 11.99 -5.53
CA GLU A 194 6.51 10.81 -6.26
C GLU A 194 6.99 11.14 -7.68
N TYR A 195 6.32 12.07 -8.35
CA TYR A 195 6.72 12.58 -9.66
C TYR A 195 8.08 13.31 -9.60
N GLU A 196 8.25 14.23 -8.64
CA GLU A 196 9.51 14.96 -8.46
C GLU A 196 10.67 14.04 -8.08
N VAL A 197 10.43 13.08 -7.19
CA VAL A 197 11.43 12.05 -6.80
C VAL A 197 11.86 11.21 -8.00
N ALA A 198 10.95 10.89 -8.92
CA ALA A 198 11.28 10.15 -10.14
C ALA A 198 12.01 11.02 -11.17
N ALA A 199 11.68 12.31 -11.25
CA ALA A 199 12.25 13.27 -12.18
C ALA A 199 13.66 13.77 -11.78
N ASP A 200 14.03 13.67 -10.51
CA ASP A 200 15.35 14.06 -9.99
C ASP A 200 16.41 12.99 -10.31
N PRO A 201 17.34 13.22 -11.26
CA PRO A 201 18.33 12.21 -11.69
C PRO A 201 19.29 11.77 -10.58
N THR A 202 19.51 12.58 -9.55
CA THR A 202 20.30 12.20 -8.36
C THR A 202 19.57 11.21 -7.44
N THR A 203 18.23 11.21 -7.47
CA THR A 203 17.37 10.24 -6.78
C THR A 203 16.98 9.07 -7.69
N THR A 204 16.92 9.30 -9.01
CA THR A 204 16.73 8.27 -10.04
C THR A 204 17.88 7.26 -10.04
N ALA A 205 19.11 7.60 -9.65
CA ALA A 205 20.15 6.58 -9.46
C ALA A 205 19.83 5.61 -8.30
N ALA A 206 19.07 6.03 -7.29
CA ALA A 206 18.61 5.18 -6.19
C ALA A 206 17.28 4.45 -6.48
N THR A 207 16.52 4.90 -7.48
CA THR A 207 15.17 4.39 -7.80
C THR A 207 15.03 3.79 -9.21
N ALA A 208 15.92 4.06 -10.17
CA ALA A 208 15.96 3.42 -11.49
C ALA A 208 16.55 2.02 -11.42
N ASP A 209 17.40 1.75 -10.42
CA ASP A 209 17.83 0.39 -10.06
C ASP A 209 16.67 -0.44 -9.43
N THR A 210 15.53 0.21 -9.13
CA THR A 210 14.28 -0.45 -8.70
C THR A 210 13.46 -0.97 -9.89
N ALA A 211 13.74 -0.55 -11.13
CA ALA A 211 13.00 -0.93 -12.34
C ALA A 211 13.65 -2.08 -13.15
N LEU A 212 14.55 -2.86 -12.54
CA LEU A 212 15.26 -3.96 -13.21
C LEU A 212 14.41 -5.25 -13.33
N GLY A 213 13.86 -5.46 -14.53
CA GLY A 213 14.21 -6.62 -15.35
C GLY A 213 13.76 -8.04 -14.94
N ALA A 214 12.91 -8.22 -13.92
CA ALA A 214 12.26 -9.52 -13.74
C ALA A 214 11.23 -9.76 -14.87
N PRO A 215 11.12 -10.96 -15.45
CA PRO A 215 10.13 -11.23 -16.47
C PRO A 215 8.72 -10.98 -15.89
N ARG A 216 7.96 -10.07 -16.50
CA ARG A 216 6.56 -9.74 -16.20
C ARG A 216 5.57 -10.92 -16.36
N ASN A 217 6.08 -12.14 -16.55
CA ASN A 217 5.33 -13.35 -16.81
C ASN A 217 5.38 -14.34 -15.63
N ARG A 218 5.69 -13.86 -14.41
CA ARG A 218 5.56 -14.68 -13.20
C ARG A 218 4.11 -14.62 -12.73
N THR A 219 3.43 -15.77 -12.70
CA THR A 219 2.13 -15.87 -12.05
C THR A 219 2.33 -15.82 -10.55
N ALA A 220 2.21 -14.63 -9.96
CA ALA A 220 2.31 -14.46 -8.51
C ALA A 220 1.08 -15.09 -7.83
N PRO A 221 1.24 -15.82 -6.72
CA PRO A 221 0.11 -16.26 -5.91
C PRO A 221 -0.69 -15.05 -5.43
N ALA A 222 -2.01 -15.19 -5.39
CA ALA A 222 -2.92 -14.12 -4.98
C ALA A 222 -3.56 -14.45 -3.62
N VAL A 223 -3.73 -13.41 -2.80
CA VAL A 223 -4.52 -13.44 -1.58
C VAL A 223 -5.94 -13.81 -1.94
N THR A 224 -6.48 -14.81 -1.27
CA THR A 224 -7.85 -15.26 -1.51
C THR A 224 -8.79 -14.37 -0.69
N PRO A 225 -9.73 -13.65 -1.32
CA PRO A 225 -10.72 -12.89 -0.56
C PRO A 225 -11.65 -13.82 0.21
N PRO A 226 -11.99 -13.48 1.47
CA PRO A 226 -13.03 -14.17 2.19
C PRO A 226 -14.37 -13.96 1.47
N PRO A 227 -15.39 -14.81 1.69
CA PRO A 227 -16.71 -14.59 1.12
C PRO A 227 -17.18 -13.15 1.42
N GLY A 228 -17.59 -12.44 0.37
CA GLY A 228 -17.85 -11.00 0.42
C GLY A 228 -18.87 -10.60 1.50
N PRO A 229 -18.82 -9.35 2.00
CA PRO A 229 -19.75 -8.86 2.99
C PRO A 229 -21.20 -8.98 2.49
N ARG A 230 -22.12 -9.43 3.34
CA ARG A 230 -23.55 -9.47 2.99
C ARG A 230 -24.00 -8.06 2.60
N PRO A 231 -24.74 -7.89 1.48
CA PRO A 231 -25.22 -6.58 1.08
C PRO A 231 -26.05 -5.96 2.19
N VAL A 232 -25.74 -4.71 2.57
CA VAL A 232 -26.54 -3.94 3.51
C VAL A 232 -27.88 -3.60 2.82
N PRO A 233 -29.05 -3.94 3.37
CA PRO A 233 -30.32 -3.58 2.76
C PRO A 233 -30.42 -2.06 2.65
N GLY A 234 -30.54 -1.54 1.41
CA GLY A 234 -30.74 -0.11 1.13
C GLY A 234 -29.51 0.65 0.60
N SER A 235 -28.32 0.06 0.55
CA SER A 235 -27.18 0.65 -0.16
C SER A 235 -27.19 0.20 -1.62
N THR A 236 -27.57 1.07 -2.56
CA THR A 236 -27.26 0.84 -3.98
C THR A 236 -25.74 0.69 -4.13
N PRO A 237 -25.25 -0.40 -4.74
CA PRO A 237 -23.84 -0.49 -5.07
C PRO A 237 -23.56 0.63 -6.07
N ARG A 238 -22.76 1.63 -5.68
CA ARG A 238 -22.10 2.46 -6.68
C ARG A 238 -21.23 1.50 -7.47
N ARG A 239 -21.58 1.28 -8.73
CA ARG A 239 -20.68 0.65 -9.70
C ARG A 239 -19.46 1.53 -9.77
N ASN A 240 -18.45 1.23 -8.97
CA ASN A 240 -17.08 1.54 -9.32
C ASN A 240 -16.81 0.67 -10.56
N GLY A 241 -17.13 1.23 -11.73
CA GLY A 241 -16.84 0.58 -13.00
C GLY A 241 -15.35 0.24 -13.06
N PRO A 242 -14.94 -0.73 -13.88
CA PRO A 242 -13.53 -1.02 -14.04
C PRO A 242 -12.82 0.29 -14.42
N TRP A 243 -11.65 0.53 -13.84
CA TRP A 243 -10.70 1.58 -14.20
C TRP A 243 -10.21 1.48 -15.67
N CYS A 244 -10.99 0.83 -16.55
CA CYS A 244 -10.82 0.84 -17.98
C CYS A 244 -11.09 2.26 -18.50
N CYS A 245 -10.01 2.98 -18.76
CA CYS A 245 -9.86 3.90 -19.87
C CYS A 245 -11.08 4.80 -20.13
N ARG A 246 -11.31 5.80 -19.26
CA ARG A 246 -11.96 7.02 -19.73
C ARG A 246 -10.86 7.99 -20.11
N THR A 247 -10.58 8.10 -21.40
CA THR A 247 -9.76 9.19 -21.94
C THR A 247 -10.36 10.53 -21.54
N PRO A 248 -9.67 11.38 -20.75
CA PRO A 248 -10.13 12.73 -20.54
C PRO A 248 -9.78 13.52 -21.80
N THR A 249 -10.79 13.98 -22.54
CA THR A 249 -10.58 15.07 -23.50
C THR A 249 -10.26 16.34 -22.71
N ARG A 250 -8.99 16.57 -22.37
CA ARG A 250 -8.54 17.79 -21.68
C ARG A 250 -8.18 18.87 -22.71
N PRO A 251 -8.65 20.13 -22.55
CA PRO A 251 -8.23 21.23 -23.40
C PRO A 251 -6.78 21.65 -23.07
N ALA A 252 -6.03 22.02 -24.11
CA ALA A 252 -4.61 22.34 -24.03
C ALA A 252 -4.28 23.40 -22.96
N ILE A 253 -3.42 23.03 -22.01
CA ILE A 253 -2.75 23.96 -21.11
C ILE A 253 -1.82 24.84 -21.95
N ARG A 254 -2.24 26.07 -22.24
CA ARG A 254 -1.37 27.09 -22.83
C ARG A 254 -0.27 27.45 -21.83
N ARG A 255 0.96 27.03 -22.10
CA ARG A 255 2.16 27.53 -21.45
C ARG A 255 2.23 29.06 -21.63
N ARG A 256 2.00 29.82 -20.56
CA ARG A 256 2.34 31.25 -20.52
C ARG A 256 3.87 31.38 -20.46
N ARG A 257 4.44 32.14 -21.38
CA ARG A 257 5.88 32.48 -21.43
C ARG A 257 6.29 33.28 -20.18
N PRO A 258 7.53 33.14 -19.69
CA PRO A 258 8.02 33.93 -18.58
C PRO A 258 8.22 35.41 -18.98
N TYR A 259 7.89 36.30 -18.03
CA TYR A 259 8.11 37.73 -18.13
C TYR A 259 9.61 38.05 -18.22
N ALA A 260 9.98 38.85 -19.23
CA ALA A 260 11.30 39.47 -19.32
C ALA A 260 11.33 40.68 -18.38
N THR A 261 12.18 40.65 -17.36
CA THR A 261 12.55 41.82 -16.56
C THR A 261 13.79 42.47 -17.16
N THR A 262 13.60 43.58 -17.85
CA THR A 262 14.63 44.59 -18.09
C THR A 262 14.50 45.67 -17.03
N SER A 263 15.56 45.94 -16.27
CA SER A 263 15.82 47.28 -15.71
C SER A 263 17.30 47.42 -15.37
N ARG A 264 17.94 48.32 -16.12
CA ARG A 264 19.26 48.90 -15.89
C ARG A 264 19.21 49.73 -14.61
N TRP A 265 20.28 49.70 -13.83
CA TRP A 265 20.60 50.76 -12.88
C TRP A 265 21.70 51.65 -13.49
N HIS A 266 21.46 52.95 -13.43
CA HIS A 266 22.43 54.02 -13.64
C HIS A 266 23.28 54.19 -12.38
#